data_AF-A0A7X6TR86-F1
#
_entry.id   AF-A0A7X6TR86-F1
#
_cell.length_a   1.000
_cell.length_b   1.000
_cell.length_c   1.000
_cell.angle_alpha   90.00
_cell.angle_beta   90.00
_cell.angle_gamma   90.00
#
_symmetry.space_group_name_H-M   'P 1'
#
loop_
_entity.id
_entity.type
_entity.pdbx_description
1 polymer ?
#
loop_
_entity_poly.entity_id
_entity_poly.type
_entity_poly.pdbx_seq_one_letter_code
_entity_poly.pdbx_strand_id
1 'polypeptide(L)'
;DDNPRFLLMIGMAYRMLNHPEKAIYYLNEALAIDQAYVDVLNELGINYAALGDYTKAVEYFHALFEQVRTIEILTNLIMSYINLKDYDAAKEHIKIGDLMDPDDEILLEIKELMRTMDKND
;
A
#
# COMPACT_ATOMS: atom_id res chain seq x y z
N ASP A 1 8.73 -27.34 -7.72
CA ASP A 1 7.77 -26.88 -6.71
C ASP A 1 8.09 -25.44 -6.38
N ASP A 2 7.49 -24.51 -7.13
CA ASP A 2 7.62 -23.10 -6.84
C ASP A 2 6.82 -22.81 -5.57
N ASN A 3 7.53 -22.50 -4.49
CA ASN A 3 6.92 -22.14 -3.23
C ASN A 3 6.73 -20.62 -3.20
N PRO A 4 5.48 -20.11 -3.14
CA PRO A 4 5.23 -18.67 -3.19
C PRO A 4 5.90 -17.93 -2.03
N ARG A 5 6.12 -18.60 -0.88
CA ARG A 5 6.88 -18.04 0.24
C ARG A 5 8.35 -17.81 -0.13
N PHE A 6 8.97 -18.71 -0.89
CA PHE A 6 10.37 -18.54 -1.29
C PHE A 6 10.52 -17.39 -2.28
N LEU A 7 9.58 -17.25 -3.22
CA LEU A 7 9.53 -16.12 -4.15
C LEU A 7 9.28 -14.79 -3.43
N LEU A 8 8.40 -14.76 -2.44
CA LEU A 8 8.21 -13.62 -1.54
C LEU A 8 9.52 -13.22 -0.85
N MET A 9 10.25 -14.17 -0.27
CA MET A 9 11.53 -13.89 0.41
C MET A 9 12.57 -13.29 -0.56
N ILE A 10 12.61 -13.76 -1.81
CA ILE A 10 13.47 -13.17 -2.85
C ILE A 10 13.02 -11.75 -3.19
N GLY A 11 11.70 -11.54 -3.34
CA GLY A 11 11.12 -10.23 -3.60
C GLY A 11 11.50 -9.21 -2.51
N MET A 12 11.30 -9.57 -1.25
CA MET A 12 11.69 -8.75 -0.10
C MET A 12 13.19 -8.45 -0.08
N ALA A 13 14.04 -9.44 -0.38
CA ALA A 13 15.49 -9.23 -0.45
C ALA A 13 15.87 -8.21 -1.52
N TYR A 14 15.27 -8.27 -2.72
CA TYR A 14 15.51 -7.25 -3.75
C TYR A 14 15.01 -5.87 -3.35
N ARG A 15 13.85 -5.75 -2.69
CA ARG A 15 13.38 -4.47 -2.14
C ARG A 15 14.39 -3.88 -1.15
N MET A 16 14.89 -4.69 -0.22
CA MET A 16 15.88 -4.26 0.77
C MET A 16 17.21 -3.81 0.12
N LEU A 17 17.54 -4.35 -1.04
CA LEU A 17 18.69 -3.94 -1.85
C LEU A 17 18.39 -2.76 -2.78
N ASN A 18 17.24 -2.10 -2.63
CA ASN A 18 16.78 -0.99 -3.45
C ASN A 18 16.66 -1.34 -4.95
N HIS A 19 16.16 -2.55 -5.23
CA HIS A 19 15.87 -3.06 -6.57
C HIS A 19 14.37 -3.40 -6.72
N PRO A 20 13.47 -2.41 -6.64
CA PRO A 20 12.03 -2.64 -6.61
C PRO A 20 11.49 -3.33 -7.88
N GLU A 21 12.07 -3.11 -9.06
CA GLU A 21 11.63 -3.77 -10.29
C GLU A 21 11.89 -5.29 -10.25
N LYS A 22 13.02 -5.70 -9.68
CA LYS A 22 13.31 -7.12 -9.46
C LYS A 22 12.42 -7.70 -8.38
N ALA A 23 12.15 -6.94 -7.32
CA ALA A 23 11.22 -7.36 -6.27
C ALA A 23 9.85 -7.68 -6.87
N ILE A 24 9.30 -6.75 -7.67
CA ILE A 24 8.01 -6.88 -8.36
C ILE A 24 7.98 -8.12 -9.26
N TYR A 25 9.07 -8.43 -9.97
CA TYR A 25 9.14 -9.65 -10.79
C TYR A 25 8.88 -10.91 -9.96
N TYR A 26 9.63 -11.13 -8.89
CA TYR A 26 9.47 -12.33 -8.06
C TYR A 26 8.15 -12.34 -7.27
N LEU A 27 7.67 -11.17 -6.86
CA LEU A 27 6.37 -11.06 -6.20
C LEU A 27 5.21 -11.40 -7.14
N ASN A 28 5.28 -11.03 -8.41
CA ASN A 28 4.28 -11.45 -9.41
C ASN A 28 4.31 -12.96 -9.67
N GLU A 29 5.50 -13.58 -9.69
CA GLU A 29 5.60 -15.05 -9.75
C GLU A 29 4.97 -15.70 -8.51
N ALA A 30 5.16 -15.12 -7.32
CA ALA A 30 4.51 -15.61 -6.09
C ALA A 30 2.98 -15.47 -6.17
N LEU A 31 2.48 -14.33 -6.66
CA LEU A 31 1.07 -14.04 -6.82
C LEU A 31 0.39 -14.95 -7.87
N ALA A 32 1.12 -15.38 -8.90
CA ALA A 32 0.62 -16.32 -9.89
C ALA A 32 0.30 -17.71 -9.31
N ILE A 33 0.93 -18.06 -8.19
CA ILE A 33 0.70 -19.33 -7.47
C ILE A 33 -0.42 -19.18 -6.45
N ASP A 34 -0.44 -18.08 -5.69
CA ASP A 34 -1.50 -17.74 -4.74
C ASP A 34 -1.91 -16.27 -4.89
N GLN A 35 -3.05 -16.06 -5.53
CA GLN A 35 -3.57 -14.73 -5.89
C GLN A 35 -4.06 -13.94 -4.67
N ALA A 36 -4.30 -14.60 -3.54
CA ALA A 36 -4.77 -13.97 -2.29
C ALA A 36 -3.69 -13.94 -1.22
N TYR A 37 -2.41 -14.08 -1.61
CA TYR A 37 -1.32 -14.09 -0.64
C TYR A 37 -1.06 -12.68 -0.08
N VAL A 38 -1.65 -12.43 1.09
CA VAL A 38 -1.59 -11.18 1.87
C VAL A 38 -0.20 -10.52 1.89
N ASP A 39 0.85 -11.28 2.23
CA ASP A 39 2.21 -10.73 2.32
C ASP A 39 2.74 -10.25 0.95
N VAL A 40 2.39 -10.97 -0.12
CA VAL A 40 2.79 -10.63 -1.50
C VAL A 40 2.08 -9.36 -1.96
N LEU A 41 0.78 -9.23 -1.69
CA LEU A 41 0.01 -8.03 -2.02
C LEU A 41 0.58 -6.79 -1.31
N ASN A 42 0.95 -6.93 -0.04
CA ASN A 42 1.56 -5.84 0.72
C ASN A 42 2.90 -5.40 0.11
N GLU A 43 3.78 -6.37 -0.15
CA GLU A 43 5.08 -6.09 -0.74
C GLU A 43 4.97 -5.50 -2.16
N LEU A 44 3.99 -5.94 -2.98
CA LEU A 44 3.73 -5.31 -4.28
C LEU A 44 3.31 -3.85 -4.12
N GLY A 45 2.36 -3.55 -3.23
CA GLY A 45 1.93 -2.18 -2.95
C GLY A 45 3.11 -1.27 -2.54
N ILE A 46 3.96 -1.75 -1.64
CA ILE A 46 5.15 -1.02 -1.17
C ILE A 46 6.14 -0.77 -2.32
N ASN A 47 6.44 -1.78 -3.14
CA ASN A 47 7.41 -1.63 -4.23
C ASN A 47 6.90 -0.72 -5.35
N TYR A 48 5.61 -0.77 -5.68
CA TYR A 48 5.02 0.16 -6.65
C TYR A 48 5.00 1.60 -6.12
N ALA A 49 4.68 1.81 -4.84
CA ALA A 49 4.78 3.12 -4.20
C ALA A 49 6.23 3.65 -4.21
N ALA A 50 7.23 2.81 -3.95
CA ALA A 50 8.64 3.18 -4.01
C ALA A 50 9.10 3.60 -5.42
N LEU A 51 8.46 3.09 -6.48
CA LEU A 51 8.67 3.49 -7.87
C LEU A 51 7.87 4.74 -8.28
N GLY A 52 7.00 5.25 -7.40
CA GLY A 52 6.08 6.33 -7.72
C GLY A 52 4.89 5.92 -8.59
N ASP A 53 4.70 4.62 -8.84
CA ASP A 53 3.50 4.09 -9.52
C ASP A 53 2.39 3.90 -8.49
N TYR A 54 1.83 5.02 -8.03
CA TYR A 54 0.80 5.03 -7.01
C TYR A 54 -0.52 4.43 -7.50
N THR A 55 -0.76 4.40 -8.82
CA THR A 55 -1.93 3.72 -9.40
C THR A 55 -1.89 2.23 -9.07
N LYS A 56 -0.75 1.58 -9.33
CA LYS A 56 -0.56 0.18 -8.95
C LYS A 56 -0.53 -0.03 -7.45
N ALA A 57 0.09 0.89 -6.70
CA ALA A 57 0.08 0.81 -5.24
C ALA A 57 -1.35 0.79 -4.67
N VAL A 58 -2.23 1.68 -5.16
CA VAL A 58 -3.66 1.69 -4.81
C VAL A 58 -4.33 0.36 -5.13
N GLU A 59 -4.11 -0.21 -6.32
CA GLU A 59 -4.70 -1.52 -6.70
C GLU A 59 -4.38 -2.61 -5.68
N TYR A 60 -3.10 -2.75 -5.31
CA TYR A 60 -2.66 -3.79 -4.38
C TYR A 60 -3.05 -3.50 -2.93
N PHE A 61 -2.89 -2.26 -2.44
CA PHE A 61 -3.29 -1.92 -1.08
C PHE A 61 -4.81 -2.00 -0.88
N HIS A 62 -5.61 -1.65 -1.88
CA HIS A 62 -7.06 -1.82 -1.83
C HIS A 62 -7.44 -3.31 -1.79
N ALA A 63 -6.86 -4.14 -2.66
CA ALA A 63 -7.11 -5.58 -2.66
C ALA A 63 -6.69 -6.26 -1.34
N LEU A 64 -5.61 -5.77 -0.73
CA LEU A 64 -5.13 -6.21 0.58
C LEU A 64 -6.05 -5.73 1.72
N PHE A 65 -6.50 -4.48 1.67
CA PHE A 65 -7.40 -3.91 2.68
C PHE A 65 -8.73 -4.66 2.73
N GLU A 66 -9.29 -5.03 1.58
CA GLU A 66 -10.53 -5.82 1.52
C GLU A 66 -10.42 -7.20 2.20
N GLN A 67 -9.20 -7.75 2.31
CA GLN A 67 -8.95 -9.04 2.94
C GLN A 67 -8.67 -8.93 4.45
N VAL A 68 -7.83 -7.98 4.86
CA VAL A 68 -7.30 -7.93 6.24
C VAL A 68 -7.99 -6.84 7.08
N ARG A 69 -8.44 -5.75 6.45
CA ARG A 69 -9.13 -4.60 7.07
C ARG A 69 -8.40 -4.03 8.30
N THR A 70 -7.16 -3.61 8.15
CA THR A 70 -6.36 -2.97 9.21
C THR A 70 -6.08 -1.50 8.92
N ILE A 71 -5.84 -0.72 9.98
CA ILE A 71 -5.52 0.71 9.88
C ILE A 71 -4.19 0.95 9.15
N GLU A 72 -3.19 0.09 9.37
CA GLU A 72 -1.88 0.17 8.70
C GLU A 72 -1.99 0.09 7.18
N ILE A 73 -2.81 -0.82 6.65
CA ILE A 73 -3.01 -0.94 5.20
C ILE A 73 -3.83 0.26 4.69
N LEU A 74 -4.82 0.71 5.47
CA LEU A 74 -5.66 1.84 5.10
C LEU A 74 -4.85 3.14 5.00
N THR A 75 -3.90 3.39 5.91
CA THR A 75 -3.05 4.59 5.86
C THR A 75 -2.10 4.56 4.65
N ASN A 76 -1.55 3.40 4.28
CA ASN A 76 -0.79 3.23 3.03
C ASN A 76 -1.65 3.51 1.78
N LEU A 77 -2.90 3.05 1.77
CA LEU A 77 -3.86 3.32 0.70
C LEU A 77 -4.19 4.82 0.61
N ILE A 78 -4.50 5.48 1.74
CA ILE A 78 -4.76 6.92 1.79
C ILE A 78 -3.56 7.71 1.27
N MET A 79 -2.34 7.37 1.70
CA MET A 79 -1.12 8.02 1.21
C MET A 79 -0.92 7.82 -0.30
N SER A 80 -1.28 6.65 -0.82
CA SER A 80 -1.21 6.40 -2.26
C SER A 80 -2.20 7.28 -3.03
N TYR A 81 -3.43 7.46 -2.53
CA TYR A 81 -4.40 8.41 -3.09
C TYR A 81 -3.92 9.86 -3.05
N ILE A 82 -3.33 10.31 -1.93
CA ILE A 82 -2.75 11.65 -1.80
C ILE A 82 -1.67 11.87 -2.85
N ASN A 83 -0.78 10.89 -3.06
CA ASN A 83 0.28 11.00 -4.07
C ASN A 83 -0.27 11.02 -5.51
N LEU A 84 -1.42 10.37 -5.77
CA LEU A 84 -2.15 10.49 -7.03
C LEU A 84 -2.90 11.82 -7.17
N LYS A 85 -2.94 12.65 -6.12
CA LYS A 85 -3.80 13.85 -5.99
C LYS A 85 -5.29 13.53 -6.05
N ASP A 86 -5.66 12.28 -5.77
CA ASP A 86 -7.06 11.86 -5.60
C ASP A 86 -7.49 12.14 -4.16
N TYR A 87 -7.66 13.44 -3.86
CA TYR A 87 -7.98 13.89 -2.51
C TYR A 87 -9.40 13.52 -2.09
N ASP A 88 -10.30 13.29 -3.04
CA ASP A 88 -11.66 12.84 -2.74
C ASP A 88 -11.63 11.41 -2.20
N ALA A 89 -10.95 10.49 -2.90
CA ALA A 89 -10.77 9.13 -2.39
C ALA A 89 -10.01 9.12 -1.06
N ALA A 90 -8.96 9.93 -0.90
CA ALA A 90 -8.24 10.06 0.37
C ALA A 90 -9.18 10.48 1.52
N LYS A 91 -10.03 11.51 1.32
CA LYS A 91 -11.00 11.99 2.32
C LYS A 91 -12.07 10.94 2.64
N GLU A 92 -12.49 10.13 1.68
CA GLU A 92 -13.41 9.01 1.93
C GLU A 92 -12.76 7.94 2.82
N HIS A 93 -11.52 7.56 2.53
CA HIS A 93 -10.81 6.52 3.27
C HIS A 93 -10.38 7.00 4.67
N ILE A 94 -10.10 8.30 4.86
CA ILE A 94 -9.89 8.89 6.19
C ILE A 94 -11.13 8.71 7.09
N LYS A 95 -12.35 8.87 6.54
CA LYS A 95 -13.58 8.65 7.33
C LYS A 95 -13.70 7.19 7.77
N ILE A 96 -13.23 6.25 6.94
CA ILE A 96 -13.17 4.83 7.32
C ILE A 96 -12.15 4.66 8.45
N GLY A 97 -10.97 5.30 8.35
CA GLY A 97 -9.94 5.29 9.39
C GLY A 97 -10.44 5.81 10.72
N ASP A 98 -11.15 6.95 10.72
CA ASP A 98 -11.74 7.54 11.93
C ASP A 98 -12.75 6.61 12.63
N LEU A 99 -13.41 5.72 11.88
CA LEU A 99 -14.32 4.71 12.45
C LEU A 99 -13.58 3.47 12.99
N MET A 100 -12.38 3.19 12.48
CA MET A 100 -11.57 2.04 12.87
C MET A 100 -10.71 2.35 14.09
N ASP A 101 -9.93 3.43 14.00
CA ASP A 101 -9.04 3.91 15.04
C ASP A 101 -8.82 5.43 14.87
N PRO A 102 -9.61 6.28 15.55
CA PRO A 102 -9.49 7.73 15.42
C PRO A 102 -8.22 8.31 16.07
N ASP A 103 -7.54 7.53 16.92
CA ASP A 103 -6.35 7.94 17.66
C ASP A 103 -5.06 7.39 17.03
N ASP A 104 -5.14 6.68 15.90
CA ASP A 104 -3.98 6.18 15.16
C ASP A 104 -3.05 7.32 14.75
N GLU A 105 -1.78 7.23 15.17
CA GLU A 105 -0.78 8.28 15.01
C GLU A 105 -0.56 8.64 13.53
N ILE A 106 -0.47 7.63 12.65
CA ILE A 106 -0.23 7.82 11.22
C ILE A 106 -1.45 8.47 10.57
N LEU A 107 -2.67 8.03 10.91
CA LEU A 107 -3.89 8.65 10.42
C LEU A 107 -3.99 10.13 10.83
N LEU A 108 -3.63 10.47 12.07
CA LEU A 108 -3.60 11.85 12.55
C LEU A 108 -2.58 12.70 11.78
N GLU A 109 -1.39 12.17 11.49
CA GLU A 109 -0.39 12.84 10.65
C GLU A 109 -0.90 13.09 9.23
N ILE A 110 -1.54 12.10 8.62
CA ILE A 110 -2.14 12.21 7.28
C ILE A 110 -3.21 13.31 7.26
N LYS A 111 -4.07 13.37 8.29
CA LYS A 111 -5.12 14.39 8.40
C LYS A 111 -4.53 15.80 8.50
N GLU A 112 -3.46 15.98 9.27
CA GLU A 112 -2.80 17.28 9.37
C GLU A 112 -2.10 17.64 8.04
N LEU A 113 -1.44 16.69 7.39
CA LEU A 113 -0.86 16.88 6.05
C LEU A 113 -1.93 17.42 5.08
N MET A 114 -3.07 16.73 4.95
CA MET A 114 -4.16 17.15 4.06
C MET A 114 -4.69 18.54 4.41
N ARG A 115 -4.83 18.85 5.70
CA ARG A 115 -5.28 20.17 6.16
C ARG A 115 -4.33 21.29 5.77
N THR A 116 -3.02 21.03 5.75
CA THR A 116 -2.03 22.01 5.30
C THR A 116 -2.06 22.23 3.79
N MET A 117 -2.37 21.19 3.00
CA MET A 117 -2.52 21.30 1.55
C MET A 117 -3.72 22.18 1.19
N ASP A 118 -4.87 21.95 1.82
CA ASP A 118 -6.11 22.74 1.60
C ASP A 118 -5.95 24.24 1.94
N LYS A 119 -4.94 24.64 2.73
CA LYS A 119 -4.68 26.05 3.10
C LYS A 119 -3.74 26.78 2.13
N ASN A 120 -3.04 26.05 1.28
CA ASN A 120 -2.01 26.59 0.39
C ASN A 120 -2.50 26.75 -1.07
N ASP A 121 -3.73 26.34 -1.35
CA ASP A 121 -4.47 26.56 -2.61
C ASP A 121 -5.39 27.80 -2.52
#